data_AF-A0A6B0XVL3-F1
#
_entry.id   AF-A0A6B0XVL3-F1
#
_cell.length_a   1.000
_cell.length_b   1.000
_cell.length_c   1.000
_cell.angle_alpha   90.00
_cell.angle_beta   90.00
_cell.angle_gamma   90.00
#
_symmetry.space_group_name_H-M   'P 1'
#
loop_
_entity.id
_entity.type
_entity.pdbx_description
1 polymer ?
#
loop_
_entity_poly.entity_id
_entity_poly.type
_entity_poly.pdbx_seq_one_letter_code
_entity_poly.pdbx_strand_id
1 'polypeptide(L)'
;MGGSLKVLGVDPGTRATGYGFVEGRRPGGPAYRLIECGVVRPRGEDLPGRLVDIHTAALELIDRLEPTCVAIESAFHGRNARTALVLGHARG
;
A
#
# COMPACT_ATOMS: atom_id res chain seq x y z
N MET A 1 -15.54 -17.54 -14.47
CA MET A 1 -14.07 -17.45 -14.36
C MET A 1 -13.76 -16.90 -12.98
N GLY A 2 -13.16 -17.70 -12.09
CA GLY A 2 -12.85 -17.23 -10.73
C GLY A 2 -11.59 -16.36 -10.76
N GLY A 3 -11.74 -15.04 -10.62
CA GLY A 3 -10.61 -14.10 -10.66
C GLY A 3 -9.61 -14.36 -9.54
N SER A 4 -8.33 -14.17 -9.84
CA SER A 4 -7.24 -14.19 -8.87
C SER A 4 -7.36 -12.95 -7.96
N LEU A 5 -7.35 -13.15 -6.64
CA LEU A 5 -7.33 -12.08 -5.64
C LEU A 5 -5.87 -11.60 -5.49
N LYS A 6 -5.64 -10.34 -5.85
CA LYS A 6 -4.36 -9.64 -5.74
C LYS A 6 -4.44 -8.59 -4.63
N VAL A 7 -3.70 -8.76 -3.55
CA VAL A 7 -3.79 -7.91 -2.36
C VAL A 7 -2.48 -7.17 -2.14
N LEU A 8 -2.54 -5.85 -2.03
CA LEU A 8 -1.43 -5.02 -1.57
C LEU A 8 -1.63 -4.68 -0.08
N GLY A 9 -0.79 -5.21 0.79
CA GLY A 9 -0.70 -4.84 2.20
C GLY A 9 0.28 -3.69 2.42
N VAL A 10 -0.07 -2.72 3.26
CA VAL A 10 0.75 -1.55 3.60
C VAL A 10 0.80 -1.36 5.12
N ASP A 11 2.01 -1.29 5.66
CA ASP A 11 2.32 -0.89 7.04
C ASP A 11 2.91 0.55 7.00
N PRO A 12 2.10 1.58 7.30
CA PRO A 12 2.48 2.97 7.07
C PRO A 12 3.37 3.54 8.18
N GLY A 13 4.50 4.13 7.78
CA GLY A 13 5.37 4.89 8.68
C GLY A 13 6.02 6.08 7.98
N THR A 14 6.14 7.22 8.67
CA THR A 14 6.65 8.47 8.04
C THR A 14 8.15 8.45 7.72
N ARG A 15 8.90 7.45 8.17
CA ARG A 15 10.34 7.25 7.88
C ARG A 15 10.61 5.98 7.08
N ALA A 16 9.71 5.01 7.18
CA ALA A 16 9.74 3.74 6.49
C ALA A 16 8.30 3.23 6.42
N THR A 17 7.82 2.99 5.20
CA THR A 17 6.51 2.36 4.95
C THR A 17 6.77 1.00 4.32
N GLY A 18 6.39 -0.06 5.03
CA GLY A 18 6.48 -1.43 4.53
C GLY A 18 5.33 -1.75 3.59
N TYR A 19 5.58 -2.58 2.58
CA TYR A 19 4.53 -3.14 1.74
C TYR A 19 4.78 -4.60 1.39
N GLY A 20 3.70 -5.32 1.09
CA GLY A 20 3.73 -6.67 0.56
C GLY A 20 2.59 -6.90 -0.42
N PHE A 21 2.86 -7.61 -1.51
CA PHE A 21 1.90 -7.94 -2.55
C PHE A 21 1.76 -9.45 -2.68
N VAL A 22 0.53 -9.93 -2.52
CA VAL A 22 0.22 -11.36 -2.53
C VAL A 22 -0.88 -11.68 -3.54
N GLU A 23 -0.80 -12.87 -4.11
CA GLU A 23 -1.79 -13.39 -5.04
C GLU A 23 -2.38 -14.72 -4.54
N GLY A 24 -3.70 -14.88 -4.61
CA GLY A 24 -4.37 -16.12 -4.21
C GLY A 24 -5.70 -16.30 -4.92
N ARG A 25 -6.24 -17.53 -4.93
CA ARG A 25 -7.46 -17.80 -5.69
C ARG A 25 -8.73 -17.23 -5.03
N ARG A 26 -8.91 -17.33 -3.70
CA ARG A 26 -10.03 -16.80 -2.87
C ARG A 26 -9.71 -16.86 -1.36
N PRO A 27 -10.36 -16.07 -0.49
CA PRO A 27 -10.35 -16.31 0.96
C PRO A 27 -10.84 -17.73 1.29
N GLY A 28 -10.10 -18.46 2.12
CA GLY A 28 -10.38 -19.87 2.44
C GLY A 28 -9.93 -20.90 1.37
N GLY A 29 -9.29 -20.44 0.29
CA GLY A 29 -8.65 -21.30 -0.72
C GLY A 29 -7.20 -21.67 -0.37
N PRO A 30 -6.45 -22.32 -1.29
CA PRO A 30 -5.03 -22.63 -1.09
C PRO A 30 -4.19 -21.38 -0.80
N ALA A 31 -3.02 -21.59 -0.19
CA ALA A 31 -2.17 -20.53 0.34
C ALA A 31 -1.89 -19.39 -0.67
N TYR A 32 -1.90 -18.16 -0.16
CA TYR A 32 -1.45 -16.98 -0.90
C TYR A 32 0.03 -17.10 -1.25
N ARG A 33 0.40 -16.67 -2.46
CA ARG A 33 1.78 -16.56 -2.91
C ARG A 33 2.26 -15.13 -2.69
N LEU A 34 3.41 -14.97 -2.03
CA LEU A 34 4.12 -13.70 -2.02
C LEU A 34 4.70 -13.43 -3.42
N ILE A 35 4.32 -12.30 -4.00
CA ILE A 35 4.82 -11.85 -5.29
C ILE A 35 5.95 -10.86 -5.10
N GLU A 36 5.76 -9.89 -4.20
CA GLU A 36 6.74 -8.83 -3.95
C GLU A 36 6.58 -8.28 -2.53
N CYS A 37 7.66 -7.81 -1.93
CA CYS A 37 7.62 -6.98 -0.74
C CYS A 37 8.79 -6.01 -0.71
N GLY A 38 8.64 -4.93 0.05
CA GLY A 38 9.68 -3.92 0.16
C GLY A 38 9.37 -2.86 1.19
N VAL A 39 10.22 -1.83 1.21
CA VAL A 39 10.10 -0.69 2.12
C VAL A 39 10.35 0.60 1.35
N VAL A 40 9.37 1.50 1.38
CA VAL A 40 9.51 2.88 0.90
C VAL A 40 10.18 3.70 2.00
N ARG A 41 11.31 4.32 1.67
CA ARG A 41 12.03 5.25 2.56
C ARG A 41 11.98 6.65 1.94
N PRO A 42 11.09 7.54 2.43
CA PRO A 42 10.98 8.89 1.89
C PRO A 42 12.25 9.70 2.16
N ARG A 43 12.56 10.62 1.26
CA ARG A 43 13.74 11.50 1.28
C ARG A 43 13.40 12.93 1.69
N GLY A 44 12.13 13.31 1.68
CA GLY A 44 11.68 14.63 2.16
C GLY A 44 12.21 14.96 3.55
N GLU A 45 12.62 16.21 3.74
CA GLU A 45 13.23 16.67 5.00
C GLU A 45 12.18 16.89 6.10
N ASP A 46 10.98 17.32 5.73
CA ASP A 46 9.87 17.60 6.63
C ASP A 46 8.74 16.56 6.48
N LEU A 47 7.68 16.69 7.30
CA LEU A 47 6.54 15.76 7.22
C LEU A 47 5.80 15.85 5.87
N PRO A 48 5.46 17.04 5.33
CA PRO A 48 4.85 17.17 4.01
C PRO A 48 5.64 16.50 2.89
N GLY A 49 6.96 16.75 2.79
CA GLY A 49 7.81 16.13 1.77
C GLY A 49 7.81 14.61 1.87
N ARG A 50 7.89 14.07 3.09
CA ARG A 50 7.83 12.61 3.29
C ARG A 50 6.47 12.01 2.91
N LEU A 51 5.39 12.76 3.13
CA LEU A 51 4.05 12.33 2.70
C LEU A 51 3.90 12.33 1.18
N VAL A 52 4.52 13.29 0.47
CA VAL A 52 4.56 13.31 -1.00
C VAL A 52 5.31 12.10 -1.55
N ASP A 53 6.46 11.77 -0.98
CA ASP A 53 7.25 10.60 -1.39
C ASP A 53 6.48 9.30 -1.16
N ILE A 54 5.86 9.14 0.02
CA ILE A 54 5.07 7.95 0.35
C ILE A 54 3.86 7.83 -0.58
N HIS A 55 3.17 8.94 -0.86
CA HIS A 55 2.04 8.97 -1.78
C HIS A 55 2.45 8.58 -3.20
N THR A 56 3.54 9.15 -3.70
CA THR A 56 4.05 8.85 -5.04
C THR A 56 4.42 7.37 -5.17
N ALA A 57 5.16 6.83 -4.20
CA ALA A 57 5.52 5.42 -4.19
C ALA A 57 4.28 4.49 -4.09
N ALA A 58 3.25 4.89 -3.34
CA ALA A 58 2.01 4.12 -3.25
C ALA A 58 1.28 4.06 -4.60
N LEU A 59 1.21 5.19 -5.34
CA LEU A 59 0.64 5.22 -6.68
C LEU A 59 1.43 4.34 -7.65
N GLU A 60 2.76 4.44 -7.65
CA GLU A 60 3.62 3.58 -8.49
C GLU A 60 3.40 2.08 -8.21
N LEU A 61 3.20 1.71 -6.94
CA LEU A 61 2.87 0.34 -6.55
C LEU A 61 1.51 -0.09 -7.07
N ILE A 62 0.49 0.77 -6.96
CA ILE A 62 -0.86 0.49 -7.43
C ILE A 62 -0.88 0.33 -8.96
N ASP A 63 -0.25 1.25 -9.69
CA ASP A 63 -0.20 1.23 -11.15
C ASP A 63 0.55 0.00 -11.68
N ARG A 64 1.65 -0.38 -11.03
CA ARG A 64 2.48 -1.50 -11.47
C ARG A 64 1.92 -2.87 -11.10
N LEU A 65 1.29 -2.98 -9.94
CA LEU A 65 0.81 -4.27 -9.40
C LEU A 65 -0.66 -4.53 -9.69
N GLU A 66 -1.42 -3.49 -10.01
CA GLU A 66 -2.86 -3.51 -10.27
C GLU A 66 -3.62 -4.34 -9.21
N PRO A 67 -3.50 -4.03 -7.91
CA PRO A 67 -4.12 -4.81 -6.85
C PRO A 67 -5.65 -4.77 -6.96
N THR A 68 -6.29 -5.89 -6.66
CA THR A 68 -7.77 -5.94 -6.53
C THR A 68 -8.26 -5.34 -5.22
N CYS A 69 -7.40 -5.30 -4.20
CA CYS A 69 -7.68 -4.59 -2.95
C CYS A 69 -6.38 -4.17 -2.25
N VAL A 70 -6.48 -3.12 -1.44
CA VAL A 70 -5.39 -2.60 -0.60
C VAL A 70 -5.79 -2.75 0.87
N ALA A 71 -4.94 -3.38 1.66
CA ALA A 71 -5.07 -3.50 3.11
C ALA A 71 -4.05 -2.57 3.78
N ILE A 72 -4.50 -1.70 4.67
CA ILE A 72 -3.64 -0.73 5.35
C ILE A 72 -3.73 -0.98 6.86
N GLU A 73 -2.59 -1.11 7.54
CA GLU A 73 -2.55 -1.22 8.99
C GLU A 73 -3.09 0.06 9.65
N SER A 74 -3.90 -0.13 10.70
CA SER A 74 -4.47 0.99 11.46
C SER A 74 -3.44 1.55 12.44
N ALA A 75 -2.75 2.62 12.05
CA ALA A 75 -1.89 3.36 12.95
C ALA A 75 -2.72 4.31 13.85
N PHE A 76 -2.81 4.02 15.15
CA PHE A 76 -3.51 4.87 16.13
C PHE A 76 -2.84 6.23 16.43
N HIS A 77 -1.76 6.62 15.71
CA HIS A 77 -0.97 7.82 16.06
C HIS A 77 -0.64 8.78 14.89
N GLY A 78 -1.09 8.51 13.67
CA GLY A 78 -0.76 9.34 12.50
C GLY A 78 -1.99 9.92 11.79
N ARG A 79 -2.44 11.12 12.18
CA ARG A 79 -3.66 11.78 11.63
C ARG A 79 -3.68 11.99 10.10
N ASN A 80 -2.54 11.89 9.41
CA ASN A 80 -2.42 12.42 8.04
C ASN A 80 -2.02 11.40 6.94
N ALA A 81 -1.45 10.23 7.28
CA ALA A 81 -1.03 9.24 6.27
C ALA A 81 -2.23 8.49 5.66
N ARG A 82 -3.19 8.10 6.51
CA ARG A 82 -4.45 7.47 6.09
C ARG A 82 -5.23 8.35 5.13
N THR A 83 -5.32 9.65 5.45
CA THR A 83 -6.05 10.63 4.65
C THR A 83 -5.41 10.81 3.27
N ALA A 84 -4.08 10.87 3.17
CA ALA A 84 -3.40 10.99 1.88
C ALA A 84 -3.62 9.76 0.97
N LEU A 85 -3.52 8.54 1.52
CA LEU A 85 -3.72 7.30 0.77
C LEU A 85 -5.18 7.11 0.31
N VAL A 86 -6.16 7.46 1.16
CA VAL A 86 -7.58 7.36 0.83
C VAL A 86 -8.05 8.49 -0.09
N LEU A 87 -7.56 9.73 0.10
CA LEU A 87 -7.91 10.85 -0.77
C LEU A 87 -7.33 10.70 -2.19
N GLY A 88 -6.19 10.04 -2.35
CA GLY A 88 -5.62 9.70 -3.67
C GLY A 88 -6.58 8.81 -4.48
N HIS A 89 -7.04 7.71 -3.89
CA HIS A 89 -8.05 6.82 -4.52
C HIS A 89 -9.39 7.51 -4.81
N ALA A 90 -9.78 8.51 -4.01
CA ALA A 90 -11.01 9.26 -4.24
C ALA A 90 -10.89 10.33 -5.34
N ARG A 91 -9.67 10.64 -5.81
CA ARG A 91 -9.42 11.69 -6.80
C ARG A 91 -9.00 11.20 -8.19
N GLY A 92 -9.00 9.89 -8.44
CA GLY A 92 -8.76 9.31 -9.77
C GLY A 92 -8.15 7.94 -9.67
#